data_AF-A0AA39I2A4-F1
#
_entry.id   AF-A0AA39I2A4-F1
#
_cell.length_a   1.000
_cell.length_b   1.000
_cell.length_c   1.000
_cell.angle_alpha   90.00
_cell.angle_beta   90.00
_cell.angle_gamma   90.00
#
_symmetry.space_group_name_H-M   'P 1'
#
loop_
_entity.id
_entity.type
_entity.pdbx_description
1 polymer ?
#
loop_
_entity_poly.entity_id
_entity_poly.type
_entity_poly.pdbx_seq_one_letter_code
_entity_poly.pdbx_strand_id
1 'polypeptide(L)'
;MAQVKILACGDVNGRFDLLLRRIKNVSSANGPFEFAVCVGEFFGPDAVENEKIISGAIEFPIPVYILGPCCPSTSKFYPEKPGDLTSNVTFLGKYGTLNTASGFSIAYLSGIPANSSAATCNPFEFNAETVDSLTGPVIASTSFVGVDILLTAVWPSRVARHSTNQPVRQVSGSEEISRLATILKPRYHFAGMGVHYEREPYRNHEILQESSQHVTRFVSLAAVGNKEKQKWMYAFGAKPLKSMKREELVAQPPQTSEFPYKDILAKAFERKQQEAANKGGAQFFYDMDAPMTAEEEQERQQGGRKRRQSGGEGPAEKRQPSAPCWFCLSNKDAEKDLIVSVGTHCYLAMPKGPLTDDHTMVLTVGHIQSLVAASAEVRDEVEKYRDALTLFYDARGKSLVMFERNFKTGHLQVQMVGIPKDCTRSLKSAFLTGAQAKGFELTALEKDQEVWDIVNEGCPYFCVHLPDGSRLFTRSMRNFPLQFAREVLASKPLLDCEEKVDWRECEMPRGQQAALVKKLAEEFKKFKNFGDSDDEDSD
;
A
#
# COMPACT_ATOMS: atom_id res chain seq x y z
N MET A 1 -16.43 7.96 -11.25
CA MET A 1 -17.32 8.66 -10.30
C MET A 1 -17.27 10.17 -10.55
N ALA A 2 -18.36 10.88 -10.22
CA ALA A 2 -18.43 12.34 -10.30
C ALA A 2 -17.51 12.99 -9.25
N GLN A 3 -17.13 14.25 -9.48
CA GLN A 3 -16.33 15.05 -8.54
C GLN A 3 -17.16 15.36 -7.29
N VAL A 4 -16.62 15.03 -6.12
CA VAL A 4 -17.25 15.29 -4.81
C VAL A 4 -16.80 16.65 -4.31
N LYS A 5 -17.75 17.45 -3.83
CA LYS A 5 -17.48 18.77 -3.26
C LYS A 5 -17.27 18.67 -1.75
N ILE A 6 -16.13 19.17 -1.29
CA ILE A 6 -15.68 19.12 0.11
C ILE A 6 -15.39 20.54 0.58
N LEU A 7 -15.66 20.81 1.86
CA LEU A 7 -15.29 22.05 2.54
C LEU A 7 -14.13 21.81 3.50
N ALA A 8 -13.11 22.64 3.44
CA ALA A 8 -12.06 22.70 4.45
C ALA A 8 -12.15 24.03 5.21
N CYS A 9 -12.04 23.99 6.53
CA CYS A 9 -12.13 25.14 7.42
C CYS A 9 -10.90 25.19 8.32
N GLY A 10 -10.34 26.37 8.57
CA GLY A 10 -9.27 26.58 9.54
C GLY A 10 -9.77 26.59 10.99
N ASP A 11 -9.00 27.22 11.89
CA ASP A 11 -9.24 27.19 13.33
C ASP A 11 -10.56 27.89 13.71
N VAL A 12 -11.51 27.13 14.25
CA VAL A 12 -12.84 27.62 14.63
C VAL A 12 -12.80 28.41 15.94
N ASN A 13 -11.99 27.97 16.90
CA ASN A 13 -11.81 28.62 18.21
C ASN A 13 -13.15 28.99 18.90
N GLY A 14 -14.14 28.09 18.87
CA GLY A 14 -15.44 28.31 19.51
C GLY A 14 -16.43 29.20 18.75
N ARG A 15 -16.08 29.70 17.55
CA ARG A 15 -16.96 30.59 16.76
C ARG A 15 -17.94 29.81 15.87
N PHE A 16 -18.73 28.95 16.49
CA PHE A 16 -19.61 27.99 15.81
C PHE A 16 -20.72 28.65 14.98
N ASP A 17 -21.33 29.73 15.49
CA ASP A 17 -22.38 30.46 14.77
C ASP A 17 -21.89 31.03 13.43
N LEU A 18 -20.68 31.58 13.41
CA LEU A 18 -20.08 32.13 12.19
C LEU A 18 -19.78 31.02 11.18
N LEU A 19 -19.27 29.88 11.67
CA LEU A 19 -19.04 28.70 10.85
C LEU A 19 -20.36 28.19 10.24
N LEU A 20 -21.40 28.00 11.06
CA LEU A 20 -22.70 27.51 10.64
C LEU A 20 -23.33 28.41 9.57
N ARG A 21 -23.37 29.72 9.81
CA ARG A 21 -23.91 30.69 8.83
C ARG A 21 -23.15 30.63 7.52
N ARG A 22 -21.82 30.53 7.58
CA ARG A 22 -21.00 30.48 6.36
C ARG A 22 -21.21 29.18 5.60
N ILE A 23 -21.28 28.03 6.29
CA ILE A 23 -21.57 26.73 5.66
C ILE A 23 -22.93 26.78 4.96
N LYS A 24 -23.97 27.31 5.60
CA LYS A 24 -25.30 27.46 4.98
C LYS A 24 -25.24 28.31 3.71
N ASN A 25 -24.56 29.46 3.77
CA ASN A 25 -24.41 30.36 2.62
C ASN A 25 -23.63 29.71 1.47
N VAL A 26 -22.50 29.07 1.76
CA VAL A 26 -21.67 28.41 0.73
C VAL A 26 -22.38 27.20 0.15
N SER A 27 -23.08 26.41 0.97
CA SER A 27 -23.90 25.28 0.52
C SER A 27 -25.05 25.72 -0.38
N SER A 28 -25.70 26.84 -0.09
CA SER A 28 -26.75 27.39 -0.97
C SER A 28 -26.22 27.85 -2.33
N ALA A 29 -24.99 28.38 -2.38
CA ALA A 29 -24.41 28.91 -3.61
C ALA A 29 -23.73 27.82 -4.47
N ASN A 30 -23.04 26.88 -3.83
CA ASN A 30 -22.11 25.96 -4.48
C ASN A 30 -22.34 24.48 -4.12
N GLY A 31 -23.36 24.16 -3.33
CA GLY A 31 -23.64 22.80 -2.87
C GLY A 31 -24.16 21.85 -3.97
N PRO A 32 -24.56 20.63 -3.58
CA PRO A 32 -24.42 20.06 -2.24
C PRO A 32 -22.95 19.69 -1.92
N PHE A 33 -22.55 19.89 -0.66
CA PHE A 33 -21.27 19.44 -0.12
C PHE A 33 -21.47 18.15 0.66
N GLU A 34 -20.55 17.19 0.54
CA GLU A 34 -20.68 15.90 1.21
C GLU A 34 -20.29 15.98 2.69
N PHE A 35 -19.16 16.62 2.98
CA PHE A 35 -18.68 16.84 4.34
C PHE A 35 -17.79 18.08 4.42
N ALA A 36 -17.58 18.56 5.65
CA ALA A 36 -16.61 19.57 5.99
C ALA A 36 -15.50 18.98 6.89
N VAL A 37 -14.27 19.46 6.71
CA VAL A 37 -13.14 19.16 7.59
C VAL A 37 -12.67 20.43 8.27
N CYS A 38 -12.51 20.40 9.59
CA CYS A 38 -11.97 21.49 10.39
C CYS A 38 -10.53 21.15 10.78
N VAL A 39 -9.56 21.92 10.27
CA VAL A 39 -8.16 21.81 10.63
C VAL A 39 -7.79 22.83 11.70
N GLY A 40 -6.97 22.40 12.67
CA GLY A 40 -6.61 23.23 13.81
C GLY A 40 -7.60 23.13 14.98
N GLU A 41 -7.65 24.18 15.79
CA GLU A 41 -8.45 24.16 17.03
C GLU A 41 -9.93 24.43 16.77
N PHE A 42 -10.79 23.49 17.19
CA PHE A 42 -12.24 23.59 17.02
C PHE A 42 -12.92 24.33 18.17
N PHE A 43 -12.64 23.92 19.42
CA PHE A 43 -13.24 24.52 20.62
C PHE A 43 -12.54 25.83 21.00
N GLY A 44 -13.27 26.72 21.69
CA GLY A 44 -12.76 28.02 22.13
C GLY A 44 -12.40 28.05 23.62
N PRO A 45 -11.89 29.19 24.11
CA PRO A 45 -11.72 29.42 25.55
C PRO A 45 -13.05 29.61 26.29
N ASP A 46 -14.14 29.92 25.58
CA ASP A 46 -15.46 30.11 26.17
C ASP A 46 -16.18 28.76 26.33
N ALA A 47 -16.30 28.30 27.58
CA ALA A 47 -16.95 27.04 27.91
C ALA A 47 -18.45 27.04 27.56
N VAL A 48 -19.13 28.19 27.64
CA VAL A 48 -20.58 28.29 27.39
C VAL A 48 -20.88 28.03 25.91
N GLU A 49 -20.05 28.59 25.01
CA GLU A 49 -20.20 28.34 23.57
C GLU A 49 -19.84 26.89 23.21
N ASN A 50 -18.83 26.31 23.86
CA ASN A 50 -18.45 24.91 23.65
C ASN A 50 -19.56 23.94 24.09
N GLU A 51 -20.24 24.23 25.20
CA GLU A 51 -21.37 23.44 25.69
C GLU A 51 -22.55 23.43 24.73
N LYS A 52 -22.79 24.50 23.96
CA LYS A 52 -23.86 24.52 22.94
C LYS A 52 -23.64 23.49 21.83
N ILE A 53 -22.39 23.22 21.47
CA ILE A 53 -22.08 22.14 20.52
C ILE A 53 -22.24 20.78 21.19
N ILE A 54 -21.67 20.60 22.38
CA ILE A 54 -21.69 19.30 23.08
C ILE A 54 -23.12 18.88 23.45
N SER A 55 -23.98 19.83 23.81
CA SER A 55 -25.41 19.59 24.10
C SER A 55 -26.27 19.40 22.85
N GLY A 56 -25.73 19.62 21.65
CA GLY A 56 -26.47 19.53 20.39
C GLY A 56 -27.39 20.74 20.10
N ALA A 57 -27.24 21.86 20.82
CA ALA A 57 -28.01 23.08 20.54
C ALA A 57 -27.66 23.71 19.19
N ILE A 58 -26.45 23.43 18.66
CA ILE A 58 -26.00 23.85 17.34
C ILE A 58 -25.80 22.62 16.46
N GLU A 59 -26.64 22.47 15.45
CA GLU A 59 -26.52 21.39 14.45
C GLU A 59 -26.04 21.93 13.09
N PHE A 60 -25.04 21.26 12.54
CA PHE A 60 -24.55 21.56 11.19
C PHE A 60 -25.40 20.85 10.13
N PRO A 61 -25.58 21.45 8.94
CA PRO A 61 -26.38 20.86 7.86
C PRO A 61 -25.66 19.75 7.10
N ILE A 62 -24.37 19.54 7.33
CA ILE A 62 -23.52 18.53 6.71
C ILE A 62 -22.61 17.90 7.77
N PRO A 63 -22.12 16.66 7.57
CA PRO A 63 -21.10 16.06 8.43
C PRO A 63 -19.85 16.94 8.54
N VAL A 64 -19.35 17.15 9.75
CA VAL A 64 -18.15 17.94 10.06
C VAL A 64 -17.15 17.06 10.82
N TYR A 65 -15.98 16.84 10.23
CA TYR A 65 -14.88 16.13 10.86
C TYR A 65 -13.92 17.10 11.52
N ILE A 66 -13.63 16.88 12.80
CA ILE A 66 -12.74 17.75 13.58
C ILE A 66 -11.46 17.02 14.02
N LEU A 67 -10.35 17.74 14.02
CA LEU A 67 -9.10 17.31 14.65
C LEU A 67 -9.17 17.47 16.18
N GLY A 68 -8.17 16.92 16.86
CA GLY A 68 -8.04 16.98 18.31
C GLY A 68 -7.48 18.27 18.87
N PRO A 69 -7.38 18.36 20.21
CA PRO A 69 -7.00 19.58 20.90
C PRO A 69 -5.59 19.99 20.52
N CYS A 70 -5.40 21.30 20.35
CA CYS A 70 -4.09 21.90 20.13
C CYS A 70 -3.62 22.70 21.36
N CYS A 71 -4.46 22.80 22.39
CA CYS A 71 -4.11 23.46 23.64
C CYS A 71 -4.64 22.73 24.89
N PRO A 72 -3.97 22.87 26.04
CA PRO A 72 -4.38 22.19 27.26
C PRO A 72 -5.78 22.59 27.74
N SER A 73 -6.19 23.84 27.51
CA SER A 73 -7.47 24.38 27.98
C SER A 73 -8.68 23.79 27.27
N THR A 74 -8.55 23.48 25.97
CA THR A 74 -9.63 22.88 25.18
C THR A 74 -9.66 21.37 25.27
N SER A 75 -8.58 20.74 25.73
CA SER A 75 -8.46 19.27 25.80
C SER A 75 -9.61 18.58 26.56
N LYS A 76 -10.19 19.26 27.55
CA LYS A 76 -11.31 18.78 28.38
C LYS A 76 -12.62 18.61 27.59
N PHE A 77 -12.79 19.31 26.47
CA PHE A 77 -14.01 19.26 25.66
C PHE A 77 -13.96 18.15 24.60
N TYR A 78 -12.80 17.52 24.39
CA TYR A 78 -12.65 16.41 23.47
C TYR A 78 -12.83 15.08 24.20
N PRO A 79 -13.51 14.10 23.60
CA PRO A 79 -13.61 12.76 24.16
C PRO A 79 -12.26 12.03 24.02
N GLU A 80 -11.99 11.08 24.92
CA GLU A 80 -10.74 10.30 24.89
C GLU A 80 -10.62 9.38 23.67
N LYS A 81 -11.77 8.96 23.12
CA LYS A 81 -11.84 8.06 21.96
C LYS A 81 -12.44 8.79 20.76
N PRO A 82 -12.03 8.44 19.53
CA PRO A 82 -12.67 8.94 18.32
C PRO A 82 -14.14 8.53 18.30
N GLY A 83 -15.01 9.42 17.81
CA GLY A 83 -16.45 9.18 17.80
C GLY A 83 -17.26 10.44 17.51
N ASP A 84 -18.57 10.24 17.39
CA ASP A 84 -19.52 11.31 17.11
C ASP A 84 -19.79 12.12 18.39
N LEU A 85 -19.53 13.43 18.31
CA LEU A 85 -19.85 14.40 19.37
C LEU A 85 -21.34 14.77 19.31
N THR A 86 -21.87 14.92 18.10
CA THR A 86 -23.28 15.19 17.81
C THR A 86 -23.68 14.44 16.54
N SER A 87 -24.95 14.57 16.11
CA SER A 87 -25.48 13.94 14.89
C SER A 87 -24.65 14.22 13.62
N ASN A 88 -23.98 15.38 13.53
CA ASN A 88 -23.21 15.80 12.36
C ASN A 88 -21.79 16.28 12.67
N VAL A 89 -21.26 16.05 13.88
CA VAL A 89 -19.88 16.41 14.24
C VAL A 89 -19.14 15.18 14.75
N THR A 90 -18.08 14.79 14.07
CA THR A 90 -17.28 13.61 14.41
C THR A 90 -15.86 14.01 14.76
N PHE A 91 -15.41 13.59 15.94
CA PHE A 91 -14.02 13.70 16.34
C PHE A 91 -13.20 12.54 15.79
N LEU A 92 -12.17 12.85 15.01
CA LEU A 92 -11.33 11.86 14.33
C LEU A 92 -10.37 11.11 15.26
N GLY A 93 -10.00 11.69 16.42
CA GLY A 93 -9.00 11.11 17.31
C GLY A 93 -7.61 11.73 17.18
N LYS A 94 -6.62 11.09 17.81
CA LYS A 94 -5.24 11.59 17.85
C LYS A 94 -4.50 11.44 16.52
N TYR A 95 -4.58 10.27 15.90
CA TYR A 95 -4.02 9.99 14.58
C TYR A 95 -4.77 8.82 13.95
N GLY A 96 -4.78 8.74 12.63
CA GLY A 96 -5.41 7.62 11.93
C GLY A 96 -5.68 7.90 10.46
N THR A 97 -6.45 7.00 9.85
CA THR A 97 -6.92 7.12 8.47
C THR A 97 -8.41 6.80 8.42
N LEU A 98 -9.20 7.75 7.94
CA LEU A 98 -10.63 7.62 7.71
C LEU A 98 -10.88 7.34 6.23
N ASN A 99 -11.63 6.29 5.93
CA ASN A 99 -12.18 6.08 4.59
C ASN A 99 -13.63 6.55 4.57
N THR A 100 -13.95 7.48 3.69
CA THR A 100 -15.31 8.01 3.52
C THR A 100 -16.16 7.10 2.62
N ALA A 101 -17.48 7.26 2.67
CA ALA A 101 -18.41 6.49 1.82
C ALA A 101 -18.21 6.77 0.32
N SER A 102 -17.79 7.97 -0.04
CA SER A 102 -17.40 8.35 -1.41
C SER A 102 -16.04 7.81 -1.83
N GLY A 103 -15.29 7.15 -0.94
CA GLY A 103 -14.04 6.46 -1.25
C GLY A 103 -12.77 7.29 -1.04
N PHE A 104 -12.85 8.50 -0.46
CA PHE A 104 -11.66 9.27 -0.08
C PHE A 104 -10.94 8.63 1.09
N SER A 105 -9.62 8.56 0.98
CA SER A 105 -8.72 8.24 2.10
C SER A 105 -8.21 9.52 2.75
N ILE A 106 -8.65 9.79 3.98
CA ILE A 106 -8.29 10.97 4.76
C ILE A 106 -7.37 10.54 5.90
N ALA A 107 -6.09 10.88 5.82
CA ALA A 107 -5.17 10.74 6.95
C ALA A 107 -5.23 12.00 7.82
N TYR A 108 -5.10 11.82 9.13
CA TYR A 108 -5.12 12.95 10.06
C TYR A 108 -4.13 12.74 11.20
N LEU A 109 -3.57 13.85 11.66
CA LEU A 109 -2.73 13.93 12.86
C LEU A 109 -3.12 15.19 13.65
N SER A 110 -3.56 14.96 14.88
CA SER A 110 -4.05 15.97 15.80
C SER A 110 -2.98 16.39 16.80
N GLY A 111 -3.05 17.65 17.25
CA GLY A 111 -2.18 18.20 18.28
C GLY A 111 -1.02 19.03 17.75
N ILE A 112 -0.10 19.37 18.65
CA ILE A 112 1.12 20.16 18.43
C ILE A 112 2.37 19.30 18.67
N PRO A 113 3.54 19.65 18.10
CA PRO A 113 4.77 18.91 18.39
C PRO A 113 5.11 19.00 19.89
N ALA A 114 5.47 17.86 20.48
CA ALA A 114 5.89 17.81 21.89
C ALA A 114 7.20 18.57 22.11
N ASN A 115 7.26 19.42 23.13
CA ASN A 115 8.46 20.19 23.49
C ASN A 115 9.49 19.38 24.31
N SER A 116 9.10 18.23 24.85
CA SER A 116 9.94 17.39 25.72
C SER A 116 10.06 15.99 25.14
N SER A 117 11.27 15.41 25.21
CA SER A 117 11.60 14.06 24.74
C SER A 117 11.07 12.95 25.66
N ALA A 118 9.89 13.17 26.25
CA ALA A 118 9.24 12.18 27.10
C ALA A 118 8.57 11.11 26.22
N ALA A 119 8.63 9.84 26.65
CA ALA A 119 8.02 8.71 25.95
C ALA A 119 6.49 8.81 25.87
N THR A 120 5.86 9.58 26.77
CA THR A 120 4.41 9.80 26.83
C THR A 120 4.06 11.24 26.46
N CYS A 121 3.39 11.42 25.32
CA CYS A 121 2.85 12.72 24.92
C CYS A 121 1.51 13.00 25.57
N ASN A 122 1.25 14.27 25.88
CA ASN A 122 -0.08 14.71 26.30
C ASN A 122 -1.13 14.46 25.21
N PRO A 123 -2.44 14.53 25.54
CA PRO A 123 -3.52 14.35 24.56
C PRO A 123 -3.47 15.35 23.39
N PHE A 124 -2.92 16.54 23.62
CA PHE A 124 -2.79 17.63 22.64
C PHE A 124 -1.41 17.65 21.94
N GLU A 125 -0.52 16.70 22.22
CA GLU A 125 0.84 16.65 21.67
C GLU A 125 1.11 15.38 20.85
N PHE A 126 1.98 15.49 19.85
CA PHE A 126 2.50 14.36 19.09
C PHE A 126 4.03 14.33 19.06
N ASN A 127 4.59 13.14 18.91
CA ASN A 127 6.03 12.88 18.78
C ASN A 127 6.34 12.04 17.53
N ALA A 128 7.63 11.77 17.32
CA ALA A 128 8.10 10.91 16.23
C ALA A 128 7.48 9.51 16.25
N GLU A 129 7.27 8.90 17.41
CA GLU A 129 6.65 7.56 17.54
C GLU A 129 5.20 7.54 17.06
N THR A 130 4.46 8.61 17.31
CA THR A 130 3.07 8.78 16.82
C THR A 130 3.06 8.81 15.29
N VAL A 131 4.02 9.54 14.69
CA VAL A 131 4.19 9.57 13.24
C VAL A 131 4.62 8.20 12.71
N ASP A 132 5.60 7.55 13.34
CA ASP A 132 6.06 6.20 12.96
C ASP A 132 4.93 5.16 13.04
N SER A 133 4.04 5.27 14.02
CA SER A 133 2.88 4.38 14.16
C SER A 133 1.87 4.56 13.03
N LEU A 134 1.65 5.81 12.59
CA LEU A 134 0.78 6.12 11.45
C LEU A 134 1.43 5.69 10.12
N THR A 135 2.75 5.88 9.98
CA THR A 135 3.47 5.60 8.73
C THR A 135 3.93 4.15 8.62
N GLY A 136 4.07 3.41 9.71
CA GLY A 136 4.58 2.04 9.73
C GLY A 136 3.80 1.09 8.82
N PRO A 137 2.45 1.02 8.91
CA PRO A 137 1.64 0.21 8.01
C PRO A 137 1.77 0.61 6.54
N VAL A 138 1.99 1.90 6.29
CA VAL A 138 2.15 2.47 4.94
C VAL A 138 3.49 2.09 4.34
N ILE A 139 4.58 2.18 5.11
CA ILE A 139 5.93 1.80 4.68
C ILE A 139 6.01 0.29 4.44
N ALA A 140 5.31 -0.52 5.24
CA ALA A 140 5.24 -1.96 5.06
C ALA A 140 4.39 -2.37 3.84
N SER A 141 3.58 -1.46 3.29
CA SER A 141 2.74 -1.72 2.13
C SER A 141 3.49 -1.35 0.85
N THR A 142 3.78 -2.34 0.01
CA THR A 142 4.45 -2.14 -1.29
C THR A 142 3.52 -1.55 -2.36
N SER A 143 2.21 -1.56 -2.14
CA SER A 143 1.18 -1.04 -3.05
C SER A 143 0.59 0.32 -2.62
N PHE A 144 1.18 0.98 -1.62
CA PHE A 144 0.68 2.28 -1.17
C PHE A 144 1.02 3.38 -2.17
N VAL A 145 -0.01 3.91 -2.85
CA VAL A 145 0.13 5.01 -3.81
C VAL A 145 0.18 6.37 -3.11
N GLY A 146 -0.73 6.61 -2.15
CA GLY A 146 -0.86 7.88 -1.45
C GLY A 146 -2.22 8.03 -0.76
N VAL A 147 -2.44 9.16 -0.08
CA VAL A 147 -3.74 9.54 0.48
C VAL A 147 -4.38 10.69 -0.29
N ASP A 148 -5.71 10.80 -0.23
CA ASP A 148 -6.40 11.93 -0.87
C ASP A 148 -6.20 13.22 -0.10
N ILE A 149 -6.40 13.17 1.22
CA ILE A 149 -6.38 14.35 2.07
C ILE A 149 -5.55 14.03 3.31
N LEU A 150 -4.60 14.90 3.63
CA LEU A 150 -3.91 14.94 4.92
C LEU A 150 -4.39 16.16 5.70
N LEU A 151 -4.86 15.92 6.93
CA LEU A 151 -5.31 16.95 7.86
C LEU A 151 -4.31 17.08 9.00
N THR A 152 -3.74 18.27 9.18
CA THR A 152 -2.87 18.57 10.32
C THR A 152 -3.25 19.91 10.94
N ALA A 153 -3.07 20.05 12.25
CA ALA A 153 -3.21 21.36 12.89
C ALA A 153 -2.00 22.27 12.56
N VAL A 154 -0.80 21.72 12.70
CA VAL A 154 0.47 22.42 12.49
C VAL A 154 0.97 22.28 11.05
N TRP A 155 1.75 23.24 10.58
CA TRP A 155 2.34 23.24 9.24
C TRP A 155 3.54 22.29 9.15
N PRO A 156 3.80 21.71 7.96
CA PRO A 156 5.09 21.09 7.68
C PRO A 156 6.21 22.14 7.66
N SER A 157 7.35 21.80 8.25
CA SER A 157 8.57 22.59 8.15
C SER A 157 9.05 22.68 6.69
N ARG A 158 9.52 23.87 6.30
CA ARG A 158 10.06 24.19 4.96
C ARG A 158 9.07 24.06 3.81
N VAL A 159 7.76 24.06 4.08
CA VAL A 159 6.73 23.92 3.04
C VAL A 159 6.82 24.97 1.93
N ALA A 160 7.24 26.20 2.23
CA ALA A 160 7.37 27.27 1.22
C ALA A 160 8.64 27.18 0.34
N ARG A 161 9.49 26.17 0.55
CA ARG A 161 10.73 25.99 -0.23
C ARG A 161 10.40 25.64 -1.68
N HIS A 162 11.21 26.13 -2.62
CA HIS A 162 11.06 25.97 -4.08
C HIS A 162 9.77 26.54 -4.67
N SER A 163 8.93 27.20 -3.86
CA SER A 163 7.70 27.86 -4.32
C SER A 163 8.00 29.27 -4.79
N THR A 164 7.33 29.71 -5.86
CA THR A 164 7.45 31.10 -6.32
C THR A 164 6.74 32.07 -5.38
N ASN A 165 5.70 31.59 -4.69
CA ASN A 165 4.97 32.33 -3.67
C ASN A 165 5.46 32.04 -2.26
N GLN A 166 5.29 33.00 -1.35
CA GLN A 166 5.71 32.91 0.05
C GLN A 166 4.54 33.29 0.97
N PRO A 167 4.46 32.72 2.18
CA PRO A 167 3.42 33.09 3.12
C PRO A 167 3.61 34.53 3.60
N VAL A 168 2.50 35.24 3.82
CA VAL A 168 2.49 36.63 4.30
C VAL A 168 3.25 36.78 5.62
N ARG A 169 3.22 35.74 6.45
CA ARG A 169 3.97 35.65 7.70
C ARG A 169 4.65 34.30 7.76
N GLN A 170 5.89 34.29 8.25
CA GLN A 170 6.61 33.05 8.52
C GLN A 170 5.94 32.31 9.70
N VAL A 171 5.57 31.06 9.46
CA VAL A 171 4.93 30.16 10.44
C VAL A 171 5.93 29.07 10.78
N SER A 172 6.15 28.83 12.08
CA SER A 172 6.98 27.73 12.56
C SER A 172 6.29 26.39 12.26
N GLY A 173 6.87 25.61 11.35
CA GLY A 173 6.40 24.26 11.03
C GLY A 173 7.17 23.16 11.79
N SER A 174 6.63 21.94 11.76
CA SER A 174 7.22 20.75 12.39
C SER A 174 7.90 19.85 11.35
N GLU A 175 9.08 19.30 11.68
CA GLU A 175 9.81 18.37 10.81
C GLU A 175 9.11 17.01 10.74
N GLU A 176 8.42 16.61 11.81
CA GLU A 176 7.63 15.38 11.90
C GLU A 176 6.47 15.40 10.90
N ILE A 177 5.80 16.54 10.74
CA ILE A 177 4.74 16.73 9.74
C ILE A 177 5.31 16.68 8.32
N SER A 178 6.50 17.22 8.08
CA SER A 178 7.18 17.10 6.78
C SER A 178 7.52 15.64 6.45
N ARG A 179 7.99 14.88 7.44
CA ARG A 179 8.23 13.43 7.30
C ARG A 179 6.94 12.68 6.99
N LEU A 180 5.85 13.02 7.70
CA LEU A 180 4.53 12.43 7.48
C LEU A 180 4.02 12.69 6.05
N ALA A 181 4.09 13.95 5.59
CA ALA A 181 3.65 14.34 4.25
C ALA A 181 4.50 13.65 3.16
N THR A 182 5.78 13.40 3.42
CA THR A 182 6.65 12.64 2.50
C THR A 182 6.15 11.21 2.32
N ILE A 183 5.86 10.52 3.44
CA ILE A 183 5.53 9.09 3.40
C ILE A 183 4.11 8.88 2.87
N LEU A 184 3.16 9.71 3.31
CA LEU A 184 1.75 9.56 2.93
C LEU A 184 1.42 10.10 1.54
N LYS A 185 2.29 10.95 0.97
CA LYS A 185 2.12 11.57 -0.35
C LYS A 185 0.67 12.04 -0.57
N PRO A 186 0.17 13.00 0.21
CA PRO A 186 -1.23 13.42 0.09
C PRO A 186 -1.49 14.19 -1.20
N ARG A 187 -2.68 14.08 -1.79
CA ARG A 187 -3.06 14.96 -2.92
C ARG A 187 -3.41 16.38 -2.46
N TYR A 188 -4.05 16.47 -1.30
CA TYR A 188 -4.33 17.73 -0.61
C TYR A 188 -3.81 17.65 0.82
N HIS A 189 -3.05 18.66 1.25
CA HIS A 189 -2.64 18.80 2.63
C HIS A 189 -3.21 20.10 3.18
N PHE A 190 -4.17 19.97 4.09
CA PHE A 190 -4.75 21.10 4.80
C PHE A 190 -4.12 21.29 6.18
N ALA A 191 -3.70 22.51 6.47
CA ALA A 191 -3.13 22.89 7.76
C ALA A 191 -3.86 24.10 8.38
N GLY A 192 -3.98 24.10 9.71
CA GLY A 192 -4.52 25.22 10.50
C GLY A 192 -3.41 26.05 11.15
N MET A 193 -3.70 26.57 12.34
CA MET A 193 -2.77 27.23 13.28
C MET A 193 -1.78 28.20 12.64
N GLY A 194 -2.21 28.95 11.62
CA GLY A 194 -1.34 29.80 10.83
C GLY A 194 -2.10 30.88 10.07
N VAL A 195 -1.49 31.34 8.97
CA VAL A 195 -2.09 32.31 8.04
C VAL A 195 -2.70 31.59 6.85
N HIS A 196 -3.50 32.29 6.04
CA HIS A 196 -3.88 31.74 4.75
C HIS A 196 -2.68 31.71 3.80
N TYR A 197 -2.39 30.55 3.25
CA TYR A 197 -1.35 30.34 2.25
C TYR A 197 -1.73 29.17 1.35
N GLU A 198 -1.90 29.46 0.06
CA GLU A 198 -2.14 28.47 -0.97
C GLU A 198 -0.87 28.33 -1.79
N ARG A 199 -0.15 27.23 -1.57
CA ARG A 199 1.12 26.97 -2.26
C ARG A 199 0.84 26.44 -3.67
N GLU A 200 1.74 26.72 -4.60
CA GLU A 200 1.79 25.98 -5.86
C GLU A 200 1.94 24.47 -5.58
N PRO A 201 1.42 23.58 -6.46
CA PRO A 201 1.57 22.14 -6.28
C PRO A 201 3.07 21.73 -6.29
N TYR A 202 3.45 20.72 -5.49
CA TYR A 202 4.78 20.10 -5.60
C TYR A 202 4.71 18.64 -6.05
N ARG A 203 5.77 18.18 -6.73
CA ARG A 203 5.93 16.77 -7.12
C ARG A 203 6.32 15.91 -5.93
N ASN A 204 5.74 14.71 -5.84
CA ASN A 204 6.12 13.69 -4.87
C ASN A 204 7.17 12.69 -5.41
N HIS A 205 7.76 12.99 -6.57
CA HIS A 205 8.78 12.16 -7.23
C HIS A 205 9.88 13.02 -7.83
N GLU A 206 11.04 12.41 -8.06
CA GLU A 206 12.15 13.03 -8.77
C GLU A 206 12.04 12.82 -10.28
N ILE A 207 12.17 13.92 -11.05
CA ILE A 207 12.08 13.89 -12.51
C ILE A 207 13.27 13.09 -13.06
N LEU A 208 13.02 12.18 -14.00
CA LEU A 208 13.99 11.28 -14.65
C LEU A 208 14.61 10.19 -13.75
N GLN A 209 14.45 10.25 -12.42
CA GLN A 209 14.96 9.23 -11.50
C GLN A 209 13.87 8.28 -11.00
N GLU A 210 12.65 8.79 -10.81
CA GLU A 210 11.54 8.02 -10.26
C GLU A 210 10.34 8.00 -11.21
N SER A 211 9.50 6.97 -11.07
CA SER A 211 8.23 6.91 -11.78
C SER A 211 7.35 8.11 -11.43
N SER A 212 6.63 8.63 -12.45
CA SER A 212 5.76 9.79 -12.26
C SER A 212 4.65 9.47 -11.26
N GLN A 213 4.54 10.33 -10.24
CA GLN A 213 3.55 10.26 -9.17
C GLN A 213 2.69 11.54 -9.15
N HIS A 214 1.56 11.49 -8.44
CA HIS A 214 0.70 12.65 -8.26
C HIS A 214 1.38 13.77 -7.50
N VAL A 215 0.84 14.97 -7.68
CA VAL A 215 1.27 16.19 -7.00
C VAL A 215 0.50 16.41 -5.71
N THR A 216 1.13 17.10 -4.76
CA THR A 216 0.51 17.55 -3.52
C THR A 216 0.16 19.04 -3.62
N ARG A 217 -1.07 19.40 -3.23
CA ARG A 217 -1.52 20.78 -3.04
C ARG A 217 -1.58 21.10 -1.55
N PHE A 218 -0.73 22.01 -1.11
CA PHE A 218 -0.74 22.48 0.27
C PHE A 218 -1.58 23.76 0.40
N VAL A 219 -2.56 23.73 1.30
CA VAL A 219 -3.43 24.88 1.58
C VAL A 219 -3.53 25.05 3.09
N SER A 220 -3.07 26.18 3.60
CA SER A 220 -3.33 26.57 4.97
C SER A 220 -4.49 27.55 5.07
N LEU A 221 -5.26 27.40 6.14
CA LEU A 221 -6.45 28.19 6.41
C LEU A 221 -6.27 29.00 7.69
N ALA A 222 -6.65 30.27 7.64
CA ALA A 222 -6.61 31.14 8.80
C ALA A 222 -7.75 30.82 9.79
N ALA A 223 -7.67 31.39 10.99
CA ALA A 223 -8.74 31.28 11.98
C ALA A 223 -10.05 31.93 11.52
N VAL A 224 -11.18 31.35 11.93
CA VAL A 224 -12.53 31.88 11.67
C VAL A 224 -12.66 33.27 12.29
N GLY A 225 -13.11 34.27 11.51
CA GLY A 225 -13.27 35.64 12.01
C GLY A 225 -11.96 36.32 12.42
N ASN A 226 -10.85 35.98 11.74
CA ASN A 226 -9.57 36.66 11.94
C ASN A 226 -9.65 38.16 11.60
N LYS A 227 -8.82 38.97 12.27
CA LYS A 227 -8.79 40.44 12.13
C LYS A 227 -8.35 40.90 10.73
N GLU A 228 -7.50 40.11 10.08
CA GLU A 228 -6.90 40.40 8.78
C GLU A 228 -7.81 40.03 7.59
N LYS A 229 -9.03 39.53 7.85
CA LYS A 229 -10.00 39.06 6.85
C LYS A 229 -9.42 38.05 5.84
N GLN A 230 -8.41 37.30 6.25
CA GLN A 230 -7.81 36.21 5.49
C GLN A 230 -8.82 35.07 5.26
N LYS A 231 -8.65 34.32 4.16
CA LYS A 231 -9.50 33.17 3.86
C LYS A 231 -9.32 32.07 4.91
N TRP A 232 -10.42 31.65 5.50
CA TRP A 232 -10.47 30.60 6.52
C TRP A 232 -11.31 29.39 6.09
N MET A 233 -11.91 29.44 4.90
CA MET A 233 -12.73 28.38 4.32
C MET A 233 -12.36 28.18 2.85
N TYR A 234 -12.23 26.92 2.45
CA TYR A 234 -11.85 26.50 1.10
C TYR A 234 -12.84 25.45 0.60
N ALA A 235 -13.51 25.76 -0.51
CA ALA A 235 -14.44 24.84 -1.16
C ALA A 235 -13.76 24.27 -2.39
N PHE A 236 -13.68 22.95 -2.49
CA PHE A 236 -13.04 22.30 -3.64
C PHE A 236 -13.79 21.03 -4.04
N GLY A 237 -13.73 20.74 -5.33
CA GLY A 237 -14.16 19.47 -5.87
C GLY A 237 -12.96 18.55 -6.05
N ALA A 238 -13.03 17.32 -5.57
CA ALA A 238 -12.01 16.31 -5.86
C ALA A 238 -12.66 14.99 -6.28
N LYS A 239 -11.93 14.18 -7.05
CA LYS A 239 -12.26 12.76 -7.24
C LYS A 239 -11.35 11.94 -6.33
N PRO A 240 -11.85 10.90 -5.66
CA PRO A 240 -11.02 10.02 -4.84
C PRO A 240 -9.91 9.34 -5.65
N LEU A 241 -8.72 9.20 -5.06
CA LEU A 241 -7.51 8.63 -5.68
C LEU A 241 -7.78 7.23 -6.23
N LYS A 242 -8.51 6.41 -5.47
CA LYS A 242 -8.92 5.04 -5.85
C LYS A 242 -9.80 4.98 -7.11
N SER A 243 -10.40 6.09 -7.51
CA SER A 243 -11.34 6.17 -8.65
C SER A 243 -10.77 6.90 -9.87
N MET A 244 -9.54 7.43 -9.78
CA MET A 244 -8.88 8.15 -10.87
C MET A 244 -8.04 7.21 -11.72
N LYS A 245 -8.03 7.45 -13.03
CA LYS A 245 -7.11 6.76 -13.94
C LYS A 245 -5.67 7.23 -13.70
N ARG A 246 -4.69 6.38 -14.02
CA ARG A 246 -3.27 6.68 -13.77
C ARG A 246 -2.82 7.95 -14.50
N GLU A 247 -3.31 8.18 -15.72
CA GLU A 247 -2.97 9.36 -16.53
C GLU A 247 -3.49 10.65 -15.89
N GLU A 248 -4.71 10.63 -15.35
CA GLU A 248 -5.28 11.77 -14.60
C GLU A 248 -4.53 12.02 -13.28
N LEU A 249 -4.00 10.96 -12.67
CA LEU A 249 -3.33 11.02 -11.37
C LEU A 249 -1.92 11.63 -11.49
N VAL A 250 -1.17 11.26 -12.54
CA VAL A 250 0.20 11.76 -12.78
C VAL A 250 0.24 13.09 -13.52
N ALA A 251 -0.91 13.57 -14.01
CA ALA A 251 -1.01 14.86 -14.68
C ALA A 251 -0.50 16.00 -13.78
N GLN A 252 0.52 16.72 -14.27
CA GLN A 252 1.15 17.79 -13.53
C GLN A 252 0.52 19.14 -13.92
N PRO A 253 -0.05 19.89 -12.97
CA PRO A 253 -0.51 21.25 -13.23
C PRO A 253 0.64 22.17 -13.68
N PRO A 254 0.33 23.27 -14.39
CA PRO A 254 1.32 24.30 -14.66
C PRO A 254 1.90 24.84 -13.35
N GLN A 255 3.17 25.27 -13.36
CA GLN A 255 3.89 25.83 -12.20
C GLN A 255 4.09 24.84 -11.04
N THR A 256 4.12 23.53 -11.32
CA THR A 256 4.47 22.54 -10.29
C THR A 256 5.94 22.69 -9.88
N SER A 257 6.18 22.90 -8.58
CA SER A 257 7.52 23.04 -8.01
C SER A 257 8.19 21.68 -7.72
N GLU A 258 9.47 21.72 -7.37
CA GLU A 258 10.18 20.58 -6.78
C GLU A 258 9.69 20.23 -5.37
N PHE A 259 10.10 19.05 -4.90
CA PHE A 259 9.74 18.51 -3.59
C PHE A 259 10.42 19.29 -2.44
N PRO A 260 9.65 19.87 -1.49
CA PRO A 260 10.19 20.79 -0.49
C PRO A 260 10.96 20.14 0.67
N TYR A 261 10.85 18.82 0.87
CA TYR A 261 11.31 18.15 2.09
C TYR A 261 12.58 17.29 1.93
N LYS A 262 13.29 17.34 0.78
CA LYS A 262 14.46 16.49 0.51
C LYS A 262 15.51 16.50 1.64
N ASP A 263 15.95 17.68 2.05
CA ASP A 263 16.98 17.83 3.11
C ASP A 263 16.52 17.28 4.47
N ILE A 264 15.22 17.29 4.75
CA ILE A 264 14.67 16.77 6.01
C ILE A 264 14.80 15.24 6.03
N LEU A 265 14.59 14.60 4.87
CA LEU A 265 14.75 13.15 4.73
C LEU A 265 16.21 12.73 4.85
N ALA A 266 17.12 13.45 4.18
CA ALA A 266 18.56 13.19 4.29
C ALA A 266 19.03 13.25 5.76
N LYS A 267 18.66 14.32 6.48
CA LYS A 267 18.99 14.48 7.91
C LYS A 267 18.34 13.43 8.80
N ALA A 268 17.12 13.00 8.50
CA ALA A 268 16.45 11.95 9.27
C ALA A 268 17.12 10.58 9.07
N PHE A 269 17.60 10.30 7.87
CA PHE A 269 18.35 9.09 7.54
C PHE A 269 19.71 9.05 8.23
N GLU A 270 20.46 10.15 8.18
CA GLU A 270 21.73 10.32 8.90
C GLU A 270 21.58 10.12 10.42
N ARG A 271 20.55 10.71 11.03
CA ARG A 271 20.27 10.52 12.47
C ARG A 271 19.99 9.05 12.80
N LYS A 272 19.21 8.35 11.98
CA LYS A 272 18.95 6.91 12.18
C LYS A 272 20.21 6.06 12.03
N GLN A 273 21.11 6.40 11.10
CA GLN A 273 22.41 5.71 10.97
C GLN A 273 23.30 5.92 12.20
N GLN A 274 23.35 7.15 12.73
CA GLN A 274 24.12 7.46 13.94
C GLN A 274 23.54 6.78 15.19
N GLU A 275 22.22 6.71 15.32
CA GLU A 275 21.55 6.00 16.41
C GLU A 275 21.76 4.49 16.34
N ALA A 276 21.82 3.91 15.13
CA ALA A 276 22.16 2.51 14.91
C ALA A 276 23.64 2.23 15.25
N ALA A 277 24.55 3.13 14.86
CA ALA A 277 25.98 3.04 15.19
C ALA A 277 26.23 3.11 16.71
N ASN A 278 25.52 3.98 17.43
CA ASN A 278 25.67 4.14 18.88
C ASN A 278 25.05 2.99 19.71
N LYS A 279 24.14 2.19 19.14
CA LYS A 279 23.46 1.08 19.85
C LYS A 279 24.17 -0.28 19.72
N GLY A 280 25.38 -0.32 19.16
CA GLY A 280 26.23 -1.53 19.15
C GLY A 280 25.59 -2.74 18.45
N GLY A 281 24.70 -2.52 17.48
CA GLY A 281 24.04 -3.56 16.71
C GLY A 281 24.69 -3.68 15.33
N ALA A 282 25.15 -4.88 15.02
CA ALA A 282 25.80 -5.28 13.78
C ALA A 282 25.29 -4.56 12.52
N GLN A 283 26.26 -4.06 11.74
CA GLN A 283 26.07 -3.55 10.39
C GLN A 283 25.39 -4.63 9.52
N PHE A 284 24.13 -4.44 9.20
CA PHE A 284 23.44 -5.16 8.12
C PHE A 284 22.88 -4.15 7.13
N PHE A 285 23.77 -3.48 6.37
CA PHE A 285 23.46 -3.01 5.02
C PHE A 285 24.75 -2.67 4.24
N TYR A 286 25.10 -3.55 3.28
CA TYR A 286 25.99 -3.37 2.12
C TYR A 286 27.35 -2.67 2.31
N ASP A 287 28.38 -3.47 2.64
CA ASP A 287 29.67 -3.40 1.94
C ASP A 287 30.22 -4.83 1.81
N MET A 288 30.48 -5.26 0.57
CA MET A 288 31.00 -6.59 0.20
C MET A 288 32.48 -6.39 -0.10
N ASP A 289 33.37 -6.54 0.90
CA ASP A 289 34.80 -6.90 0.74
C ASP A 289 35.58 -6.79 2.07
N ALA A 290 35.13 -7.46 3.14
CA ALA A 290 35.92 -7.62 4.36
C ALA A 290 36.18 -9.12 4.65
N PRO A 291 37.44 -9.55 4.84
CA PRO A 291 37.75 -10.95 5.15
C PRO A 291 37.29 -11.29 6.57
N MET A 292 36.64 -12.46 6.73
CA MET A 292 36.24 -13.02 8.03
C MET A 292 37.44 -13.14 8.98
N THR A 293 37.25 -12.80 10.25
CA THR A 293 38.27 -12.92 11.30
C THR A 293 38.26 -14.32 11.92
N ALA A 294 39.44 -14.76 12.37
CA ALA A 294 39.69 -16.09 12.95
C ALA A 294 38.89 -16.41 14.23
N GLU A 295 38.17 -15.42 14.78
CA GLU A 295 37.36 -15.55 15.99
C GLU A 295 35.98 -16.16 15.69
N GLU A 296 35.42 -15.93 14.49
CA GLU A 296 34.12 -16.47 14.06
C GLU A 296 34.18 -17.98 13.73
N GLU A 297 35.39 -18.52 13.51
CA GLU A 297 35.62 -19.95 13.27
C GLU A 297 35.67 -20.76 14.57
N GLN A 298 35.95 -20.12 15.71
CA GLN A 298 36.05 -20.77 17.03
C GLN A 298 34.71 -20.92 17.75
N GLU A 299 33.76 -20.00 17.56
CA GLU A 299 32.46 -20.06 18.25
C GLU A 299 31.52 -21.14 17.69
N ARG A 300 31.76 -21.63 16.48
CA ARG A 300 30.97 -22.73 15.88
C ARG A 300 31.32 -24.13 16.40
N GLN A 301 32.39 -24.29 17.19
CA GLN A 301 32.88 -25.62 17.62
C GLN A 301 32.45 -26.07 19.02
N GLN A 302 31.76 -25.25 19.83
CA GLN A 302 31.35 -25.67 21.19
C GLN A 302 29.85 -25.50 21.43
N GLY A 303 29.14 -26.64 21.40
CA GLY A 303 27.70 -26.68 21.53
C GLY A 303 27.16 -26.63 22.97
N GLY A 304 25.84 -26.43 23.06
CA GLY A 304 24.97 -27.22 23.92
C GLY A 304 24.49 -26.62 25.26
N ARG A 305 23.16 -26.49 25.34
CA ARG A 305 22.23 -26.72 26.50
C ARG A 305 21.77 -25.55 27.41
N LYS A 306 20.45 -25.37 27.32
CA LYS A 306 19.41 -25.18 28.38
C LYS A 306 19.47 -23.94 29.29
N ARG A 307 18.37 -23.17 29.27
CA ARG A 307 17.41 -23.16 30.41
C ARG A 307 16.01 -22.67 30.03
N ARG A 308 15.02 -23.27 30.68
CA ARG A 308 13.57 -23.17 30.50
C ARG A 308 13.01 -22.45 31.74
N GLN A 309 11.94 -21.65 31.54
CA GLN A 309 10.71 -21.57 32.35
C GLN A 309 10.41 -20.30 33.18
N SER A 310 9.14 -19.88 33.02
CA SER A 310 8.26 -18.98 33.81
C SER A 310 8.45 -17.48 33.59
N GLY A 311 7.46 -16.66 33.27
CA GLY A 311 6.00 -16.76 33.31
C GLY A 311 5.48 -15.35 33.64
N GLY A 312 4.81 -14.68 32.70
CA GLY A 312 4.32 -13.32 32.88
C GLY A 312 3.60 -12.82 31.64
N GLU A 313 2.30 -12.59 31.78
CA GLU A 313 1.40 -12.05 30.75
C GLU A 313 1.89 -10.67 30.31
N GLY A 314 2.18 -10.54 29.01
CA GLY A 314 2.60 -9.29 28.36
C GLY A 314 1.76 -9.03 27.10
N PRO A 315 1.49 -7.76 26.76
CA PRO A 315 0.58 -7.39 25.68
C PRO A 315 1.18 -7.68 24.30
N ALA A 316 0.34 -8.24 23.42
CA ALA A 316 0.41 -8.34 21.96
C ALA A 316 1.82 -8.29 21.34
N GLU A 317 2.29 -9.47 20.91
CA GLU A 317 3.48 -9.66 20.10
C GLU A 317 3.62 -8.58 19.00
N LYS A 318 4.75 -7.87 19.08
CA LYS A 318 5.30 -7.07 17.98
C LYS A 318 5.43 -8.01 16.77
N ARG A 319 4.58 -7.80 15.76
CA ARG A 319 4.67 -8.52 14.48
C ARG A 319 6.07 -8.27 13.90
N GLN A 320 6.83 -9.34 13.81
CA GLN A 320 8.19 -9.36 13.27
C GLN A 320 8.23 -8.77 11.84
N PRO A 321 9.36 -8.18 11.41
CA PRO A 321 9.56 -7.80 10.01
C PRO A 321 9.31 -9.01 9.11
N SER A 322 8.63 -8.77 7.98
CA SER A 322 8.28 -9.81 7.01
C SER A 322 9.50 -10.66 6.68
N ALA A 323 9.35 -11.97 6.81
CA ALA A 323 10.36 -12.95 6.44
C ALA A 323 10.94 -12.66 5.03
N PRO A 324 12.23 -12.97 4.78
CA PRO A 324 12.85 -12.79 3.48
C PRO A 324 11.99 -13.44 2.39
N CYS A 325 11.58 -12.66 1.38
CA CYS A 325 10.71 -13.16 0.31
C CYS A 325 11.49 -14.19 -0.51
N TRP A 326 11.07 -15.44 -0.43
CA TRP A 326 11.76 -16.57 -1.07
C TRP A 326 11.69 -16.55 -2.61
N PHE A 327 10.83 -15.68 -3.18
CA PHE A 327 10.61 -15.53 -4.62
C PHE A 327 11.26 -14.27 -5.22
N CYS A 328 11.91 -13.43 -4.43
CA CYS A 328 12.65 -12.28 -4.97
C CYS A 328 14.04 -12.74 -5.43
N LEU A 329 14.36 -12.56 -6.71
CA LEU A 329 15.70 -12.86 -7.25
C LEU A 329 16.84 -12.10 -6.55
N SER A 330 16.52 -10.95 -5.94
CA SER A 330 17.44 -10.14 -5.13
C SER A 330 17.76 -10.75 -3.75
N ASN A 331 17.06 -11.81 -3.34
CA ASN A 331 17.28 -12.49 -2.08
C ASN A 331 18.33 -13.60 -2.22
N LYS A 332 19.30 -13.65 -1.29
CA LYS A 332 20.36 -14.68 -1.27
C LYS A 332 19.81 -16.10 -1.04
N ASP A 333 18.65 -16.21 -0.40
CA ASP A 333 17.96 -17.47 -0.13
C ASP A 333 17.03 -17.93 -1.29
N ALA A 334 16.94 -17.17 -2.38
CA ALA A 334 16.18 -17.58 -3.55
C ALA A 334 16.85 -18.80 -4.21
N GLU A 335 16.09 -19.86 -4.45
CA GLU A 335 16.60 -21.09 -5.05
C GLU A 335 16.80 -20.92 -6.55
N LYS A 336 17.96 -20.38 -6.91
CA LYS A 336 18.37 -20.13 -8.31
C LYS A 336 18.39 -21.42 -9.15
N ASP A 337 18.55 -22.57 -8.50
CA ASP A 337 18.58 -23.89 -9.13
C ASP A 337 17.22 -24.28 -9.77
N LEU A 338 16.14 -23.60 -9.42
CA LEU A 338 14.79 -23.86 -9.95
C LEU A 338 14.42 -22.96 -11.14
N ILE A 339 15.31 -22.05 -11.56
CA ILE A 339 15.05 -21.11 -12.65
C ILE A 339 15.23 -21.81 -13.99
N VAL A 340 14.21 -21.75 -14.84
CA VAL A 340 14.20 -22.32 -16.20
C VAL A 340 14.60 -21.28 -17.23
N SER A 341 14.10 -20.05 -17.10
CA SER A 341 14.37 -18.95 -18.04
C SER A 341 14.20 -17.61 -17.35
N VAL A 342 15.01 -16.62 -17.72
CA VAL A 342 14.94 -15.25 -17.22
C VAL A 342 14.58 -14.32 -18.37
N GLY A 343 13.61 -13.43 -18.13
CA GLY A 343 13.22 -12.35 -19.02
C GLY A 343 13.65 -11.00 -18.45
N THR A 344 13.00 -9.94 -18.94
CA THR A 344 13.27 -8.54 -18.58
C THR A 344 12.73 -8.16 -17.20
N HIS A 345 11.48 -8.51 -16.89
CA HIS A 345 10.79 -8.17 -15.64
C HIS A 345 10.25 -9.42 -14.91
N CYS A 346 10.12 -10.55 -15.62
CA CYS A 346 9.66 -11.83 -15.13
C CYS A 346 10.69 -12.94 -15.38
N TYR A 347 10.58 -14.02 -14.61
CA TYR A 347 11.34 -15.24 -14.83
C TYR A 347 10.45 -16.46 -14.64
N LEU A 348 10.81 -17.53 -15.34
CA LEU A 348 10.15 -18.83 -15.31
C LEU A 348 10.92 -19.74 -14.35
N ALA A 349 10.22 -20.36 -13.41
CA ALA A 349 10.79 -21.29 -12.44
C ALA A 349 9.93 -22.54 -12.25
N MET A 350 10.54 -23.62 -11.77
CA MET A 350 9.85 -24.84 -11.37
C MET A 350 9.44 -24.77 -9.87
N PRO A 351 8.22 -25.20 -9.49
CA PRO A 351 7.87 -25.40 -8.09
C PRO A 351 8.68 -26.55 -7.45
N LYS A 352 9.02 -26.43 -6.16
CA LYS A 352 9.63 -27.54 -5.37
C LYS A 352 8.87 -28.86 -5.43
N GLY A 353 7.54 -28.76 -5.44
CA GLY A 353 6.60 -29.88 -5.55
C GLY A 353 5.73 -29.76 -6.79
N PRO A 354 6.25 -30.08 -7.98
CA PRO A 354 5.50 -29.95 -9.21
C PRO A 354 4.41 -31.03 -9.32
N LEU A 355 3.24 -30.69 -9.90
CA LEU A 355 2.17 -31.68 -10.14
C LEU A 355 2.57 -32.66 -11.26
N THR A 356 3.21 -32.11 -12.29
CA THR A 356 3.76 -32.82 -13.45
C THR A 356 5.20 -32.39 -13.67
N ASP A 357 6.01 -33.20 -14.31
CA ASP A 357 7.42 -32.89 -14.60
C ASP A 357 7.61 -31.57 -15.36
N ASP A 358 6.59 -31.14 -16.10
CA ASP A 358 6.58 -29.89 -16.87
C ASP A 358 5.85 -28.74 -16.14
N HIS A 359 5.52 -28.84 -14.85
CA HIS A 359 4.83 -27.77 -14.11
C HIS A 359 5.77 -26.58 -13.91
N THR A 360 5.35 -25.41 -14.38
CA THR A 360 6.15 -24.18 -14.28
C THR A 360 5.36 -23.06 -13.62
N MET A 361 6.05 -22.05 -13.09
CA MET A 361 5.46 -20.83 -12.58
C MET A 361 6.21 -19.61 -13.09
N VAL A 362 5.46 -18.57 -13.45
CA VAL A 362 6.00 -17.26 -13.82
C VAL A 362 5.97 -16.37 -12.57
N LEU A 363 7.12 -15.79 -12.27
CA LEU A 363 7.38 -14.94 -11.11
C LEU A 363 7.95 -13.60 -11.61
N THR A 364 7.71 -12.51 -10.89
CA THR A 364 8.37 -11.23 -11.17
C THR A 364 9.76 -11.18 -10.55
N VAL A 365 10.71 -10.54 -11.22
CA VAL A 365 12.06 -10.29 -10.69
C VAL A 365 11.98 -9.42 -9.43
N GLY A 366 11.18 -8.36 -9.49
CA GLY A 366 10.87 -7.47 -8.36
C GLY A 366 9.70 -7.98 -7.50
N HIS A 367 9.60 -7.46 -6.27
CA HIS A 367 8.52 -7.80 -5.32
C HIS A 367 7.20 -7.14 -5.73
N ILE A 368 6.44 -7.81 -6.58
CA ILE A 368 5.08 -7.41 -7.00
C ILE A 368 4.12 -8.47 -6.48
N GLN A 369 2.98 -8.07 -5.91
CA GLN A 369 2.08 -9.00 -5.21
C GLN A 369 1.17 -9.81 -6.15
N SER A 370 0.67 -9.21 -7.24
CA SER A 370 -0.36 -9.80 -8.11
C SER A 370 -0.38 -9.16 -9.50
N LEU A 371 -1.02 -9.79 -10.49
CA LEU A 371 -1.17 -9.24 -11.85
C LEU A 371 -1.97 -7.94 -11.84
N VAL A 372 -2.93 -7.82 -10.92
CA VAL A 372 -3.70 -6.58 -10.70
C VAL A 372 -2.79 -5.41 -10.30
N ALA A 373 -1.76 -5.67 -9.49
CA ALA A 373 -0.79 -4.65 -9.07
C ALA A 373 0.42 -4.49 -10.03
N ALA A 374 0.49 -5.29 -11.09
CA ALA A 374 1.60 -5.28 -12.05
C ALA A 374 1.48 -4.14 -13.07
N SER A 375 2.61 -3.61 -13.54
CA SER A 375 2.67 -2.66 -14.66
C SER A 375 2.28 -3.32 -15.99
N ALA A 376 1.95 -2.52 -17.01
CA ALA A 376 1.68 -3.03 -18.36
C ALA A 376 2.85 -3.87 -18.91
N GLU A 377 4.09 -3.44 -18.69
CA GLU A 377 5.29 -4.16 -19.13
C GLU A 377 5.39 -5.57 -18.55
N VAL A 378 5.08 -5.73 -17.25
CA VAL A 378 5.05 -7.02 -16.57
C VAL A 378 3.91 -7.88 -17.10
N ARG A 379 2.73 -7.29 -17.34
CA ARG A 379 1.57 -8.02 -17.89
C ARG A 379 1.87 -8.52 -19.31
N ASP A 380 2.40 -7.66 -20.16
CA ASP A 380 2.80 -8.00 -21.54
C ASP A 380 3.84 -9.13 -21.55
N GLU A 381 4.77 -9.13 -20.60
CA GLU A 381 5.76 -10.21 -20.49
C GLU A 381 5.16 -11.52 -20.00
N VAL A 382 4.23 -11.49 -19.03
CA VAL A 382 3.49 -12.68 -18.61
C VAL A 382 2.68 -13.26 -19.77
N GLU A 383 2.09 -12.42 -20.63
CA GLU A 383 1.40 -12.88 -21.84
C GLU A 383 2.36 -13.52 -22.85
N LYS A 384 3.55 -12.94 -23.07
CA LYS A 384 4.58 -13.56 -23.91
C LYS A 384 4.99 -14.93 -23.38
N TYR A 385 5.15 -15.08 -22.06
CA TYR A 385 5.40 -16.38 -21.43
C TYR A 385 4.24 -17.35 -21.62
N ARG A 386 2.98 -16.90 -21.48
CA ARG A 386 1.79 -17.71 -21.74
C ARG A 386 1.79 -18.24 -23.17
N ASP A 387 2.06 -17.39 -24.16
CA ASP A 387 1.99 -17.77 -25.57
C ASP A 387 3.10 -18.76 -25.94
N ALA A 388 4.33 -18.52 -25.45
CA ALA A 388 5.45 -19.46 -25.60
C ALA A 388 5.18 -20.81 -24.93
N LEU A 389 4.66 -20.80 -23.69
CA LEU A 389 4.30 -22.03 -22.98
C LEU A 389 3.13 -22.76 -23.65
N THR A 390 2.18 -22.05 -24.24
CA THR A 390 1.07 -22.67 -25.00
C THR A 390 1.61 -23.50 -26.16
N LEU A 391 2.54 -22.95 -26.94
CA LEU A 391 3.21 -23.68 -28.03
C LEU A 391 4.04 -24.87 -27.50
N PHE A 392 4.74 -24.67 -26.38
CA PHE A 392 5.55 -25.70 -25.72
C PHE A 392 4.71 -26.90 -25.24
N TYR A 393 3.54 -26.67 -24.63
CA TYR A 393 2.64 -27.74 -24.21
C TYR A 393 1.92 -28.38 -25.40
N ASP A 394 1.57 -27.60 -26.43
CA ASP A 394 0.91 -28.13 -27.63
C ASP A 394 1.79 -29.14 -28.37
N ALA A 395 3.09 -28.86 -28.48
CA ALA A 395 4.10 -29.77 -29.06
C ALA A 395 4.20 -31.11 -28.30
N ARG A 396 3.74 -31.17 -27.04
CA ARG A 396 3.68 -32.39 -26.21
C ARG A 396 2.29 -33.01 -26.13
N GLY A 397 1.33 -32.53 -26.93
CA GLY A 397 -0.05 -33.00 -26.88
C GLY A 397 -0.79 -32.62 -25.59
N LYS A 398 -0.33 -31.57 -24.90
CA LYS A 398 -0.93 -31.04 -23.67
C LYS A 398 -1.58 -29.68 -23.93
N SER A 399 -2.44 -29.25 -23.02
CA SER A 399 -3.08 -27.93 -23.03
C SER A 399 -2.73 -27.18 -21.74
N LEU A 400 -2.45 -25.89 -21.87
CA LEU A 400 -2.02 -25.04 -20.76
C LEU A 400 -3.21 -24.58 -19.91
N VAL A 401 -3.15 -24.80 -18.60
CA VAL A 401 -4.00 -24.17 -17.59
C VAL A 401 -3.15 -23.18 -16.81
N MET A 402 -3.59 -21.93 -16.77
CA MET A 402 -2.93 -20.86 -16.04
C MET A 402 -3.79 -20.46 -14.85
N PHE A 403 -3.22 -20.32 -13.66
CA PHE A 403 -3.98 -19.78 -12.53
C PHE A 403 -3.11 -18.91 -11.61
N GLU A 404 -3.77 -17.93 -11.00
CA GLU A 404 -3.17 -17.01 -10.04
C GLU A 404 -4.01 -17.00 -8.76
N ARG A 405 -3.33 -17.08 -7.61
CA ARG A 405 -3.95 -16.98 -6.29
C ARG A 405 -3.36 -15.81 -5.52
N ASN A 406 -4.03 -14.66 -5.57
CA ASN A 406 -3.72 -13.53 -4.73
C ASN A 406 -4.45 -13.63 -3.38
N PHE A 407 -3.98 -14.50 -2.49
CA PHE A 407 -4.49 -14.63 -1.12
C PHE A 407 -3.41 -15.12 -0.18
N LYS A 408 -3.09 -14.31 0.85
CA LYS A 408 -1.99 -14.54 1.80
C LYS A 408 -0.63 -14.80 1.10
N THR A 409 -0.43 -14.21 -0.07
CA THR A 409 0.84 -14.22 -0.81
C THR A 409 1.45 -12.82 -0.83
N GLY A 410 2.79 -12.76 -0.72
CA GLY A 410 3.55 -11.51 -0.86
C GLY A 410 4.05 -11.26 -2.27
N HIS A 411 4.21 -12.32 -3.09
CA HIS A 411 4.82 -12.25 -4.42
C HIS A 411 3.91 -12.84 -5.49
N LEU A 412 3.99 -12.29 -6.70
CA LEU A 412 3.23 -12.73 -7.86
C LEU A 412 3.63 -14.15 -8.21
N GLN A 413 2.64 -15.04 -8.25
CA GLN A 413 2.83 -16.44 -8.62
C GLN A 413 1.75 -16.84 -9.61
N VAL A 414 2.10 -16.83 -10.89
CA VAL A 414 1.23 -17.35 -11.96
C VAL A 414 1.67 -18.77 -12.25
N GLN A 415 0.86 -19.75 -11.85
CA GLN A 415 1.15 -21.17 -12.06
C GLN A 415 0.67 -21.59 -13.44
N MET A 416 1.49 -22.38 -14.13
CA MET A 416 1.30 -22.83 -15.51
C MET A 416 1.41 -24.37 -15.55
N VAL A 417 0.29 -25.06 -15.74
CA VAL A 417 0.22 -26.52 -15.69
C VAL A 417 -0.29 -27.06 -17.02
N GLY A 418 0.46 -27.99 -17.62
CA GLY A 418 0.02 -28.73 -18.81
C GLY A 418 -0.85 -29.93 -18.44
N ILE A 419 -2.08 -29.98 -18.96
CA ILE A 419 -2.99 -31.13 -18.84
C ILE A 419 -3.12 -31.88 -20.17
N PRO A 420 -3.41 -33.19 -20.18
CA PRO A 420 -3.72 -33.91 -21.42
C PRO A 420 -4.92 -33.30 -22.17
N LYS A 421 -4.84 -33.22 -23.51
CA LYS A 421 -5.91 -32.64 -24.35
C LYS A 421 -7.27 -33.30 -24.14
N ASP A 422 -7.31 -34.60 -23.83
CA ASP A 422 -8.54 -35.37 -23.60
C ASP A 422 -9.34 -34.88 -22.38
N CYS A 423 -8.65 -34.32 -21.38
CA CYS A 423 -9.24 -33.87 -20.12
C CYS A 423 -9.83 -32.45 -20.18
N THR A 424 -9.59 -31.71 -21.27
CA THR A 424 -10.02 -30.31 -21.42
C THR A 424 -11.54 -30.12 -21.30
N ARG A 425 -12.34 -31.10 -21.76
CA ARG A 425 -13.82 -31.05 -21.70
C ARG A 425 -14.36 -31.04 -20.27
N SER A 426 -13.69 -31.75 -19.36
CA SER A 426 -14.12 -31.92 -17.98
C SER A 426 -13.53 -30.87 -17.03
N LEU A 427 -12.58 -30.06 -17.50
CA LEU A 427 -11.84 -29.11 -16.69
C LEU A 427 -12.74 -28.03 -16.08
N LYS A 428 -13.59 -27.40 -16.91
CA LYS A 428 -14.49 -26.34 -16.46
C LYS A 428 -15.49 -26.84 -15.42
N SER A 429 -16.08 -28.02 -15.65
CA SER A 429 -16.97 -28.66 -14.67
C SER A 429 -16.23 -29.01 -13.38
N ALA A 430 -14.98 -29.49 -13.45
CA ALA A 430 -14.19 -29.83 -12.27
C ALA A 430 -13.94 -28.60 -11.38
N PHE A 431 -13.62 -27.44 -11.96
CA PHE A 431 -13.46 -26.20 -11.20
C PHE A 431 -14.77 -25.73 -10.56
N LEU A 432 -15.89 -25.79 -11.29
CA LEU A 432 -17.20 -25.38 -10.77
C LEU A 432 -17.69 -26.31 -9.64
N THR A 433 -17.58 -27.62 -9.82
CA THR A 433 -17.93 -28.63 -8.81
C THR A 433 -17.02 -28.52 -7.58
N GLY A 434 -15.71 -28.33 -7.79
CA GLY A 434 -14.75 -28.12 -6.72
C GLY A 434 -15.05 -26.87 -5.89
N ALA A 435 -15.43 -25.77 -6.54
CA ALA A 435 -15.80 -24.53 -5.86
C ALA A 435 -17.07 -24.70 -5.02
N GLN A 436 -18.11 -25.34 -5.58
CA GLN A 436 -19.35 -25.64 -4.88
C GLN A 436 -19.12 -26.53 -3.65
N ALA A 437 -18.27 -27.56 -3.77
CA ALA A 437 -17.93 -28.44 -2.65
C ALA A 437 -17.24 -27.72 -1.48
N LYS A 438 -16.51 -26.62 -1.77
CA LYS A 438 -15.82 -25.79 -0.77
C LYS A 438 -16.64 -24.57 -0.32
N GLY A 439 -17.85 -24.39 -0.85
CA GLY A 439 -18.77 -23.34 -0.42
C GLY A 439 -18.48 -21.94 -0.97
N PHE A 440 -17.84 -21.83 -2.14
CA PHE A 440 -17.69 -20.56 -2.85
C PHE A 440 -18.04 -20.68 -4.34
N GLU A 441 -18.36 -19.55 -4.96
CA GLU A 441 -18.75 -19.50 -6.37
C GLU A 441 -17.60 -18.98 -7.24
N LEU A 442 -17.44 -19.59 -8.42
CA LEU A 442 -16.56 -19.13 -9.49
C LEU A 442 -17.41 -18.51 -10.60
N THR A 443 -17.15 -17.25 -10.92
CA THR A 443 -17.84 -16.50 -11.96
C THR A 443 -17.00 -16.48 -13.23
N ALA A 444 -17.62 -16.61 -14.40
CA ALA A 444 -16.91 -16.46 -15.68
C ALA A 444 -16.70 -14.98 -16.02
N LEU A 445 -15.51 -14.63 -16.50
CA LEU A 445 -15.23 -13.32 -17.09
C LEU A 445 -15.81 -13.24 -18.51
N GLU A 446 -16.23 -12.04 -18.91
CA GLU A 446 -16.53 -11.74 -20.31
C GLU A 446 -15.26 -11.77 -21.15
N LYS A 447 -15.38 -12.02 -22.47
CA LYS A 447 -14.22 -12.22 -23.37
C LYS A 447 -13.27 -11.01 -23.44
N ASP A 448 -13.80 -9.82 -23.20
CA ASP A 448 -13.05 -8.55 -23.27
C ASP A 448 -12.66 -8.01 -21.88
N GLN A 449 -12.95 -8.75 -20.80
CA GLN A 449 -12.67 -8.32 -19.44
C GLN A 449 -11.48 -9.07 -18.84
N GLU A 450 -10.57 -8.32 -18.24
CA GLU A 450 -9.43 -8.86 -17.51
C GLU A 450 -9.67 -8.81 -15.99
N VAL A 451 -8.89 -9.60 -15.25
CA VAL A 451 -9.03 -9.67 -13.78
C VAL A 451 -8.80 -8.30 -13.13
N TRP A 452 -7.91 -7.48 -13.70
CA TRP A 452 -7.60 -6.13 -13.21
C TRP A 452 -8.64 -5.07 -13.55
N ASP A 453 -9.57 -5.35 -14.46
CA ASP A 453 -10.70 -4.44 -14.72
C ASP A 453 -11.81 -4.62 -13.66
N ILE A 454 -11.82 -5.79 -13.02
CA ILE A 454 -12.89 -6.23 -12.12
C ILE A 454 -12.46 -6.20 -10.66
N VAL A 455 -11.20 -6.53 -10.38
CA VAL A 455 -10.63 -6.62 -9.03
C VAL A 455 -9.71 -5.45 -8.79
N ASN A 456 -9.95 -4.72 -7.69
CA ASN A 456 -9.10 -3.60 -7.27
C ASN A 456 -7.78 -4.11 -6.68
N GLU A 457 -6.72 -3.31 -6.84
CA GLU A 457 -5.42 -3.55 -6.20
C GLU A 457 -5.58 -3.74 -4.67
N GLY A 458 -4.93 -4.77 -4.13
CA GLY A 458 -4.99 -5.13 -2.71
C GLY A 458 -6.21 -5.96 -2.28
N CYS A 459 -7.19 -6.19 -3.17
CA CYS A 459 -8.26 -7.16 -2.90
C CYS A 459 -7.79 -8.58 -3.21
N PRO A 460 -8.03 -9.56 -2.32
CA PRO A 460 -7.66 -10.94 -2.59
C PRO A 460 -8.59 -11.54 -3.65
N TYR A 461 -8.02 -12.34 -4.56
CA TYR A 461 -8.76 -13.01 -5.61
C TYR A 461 -8.11 -14.34 -6.00
N PHE A 462 -8.89 -15.15 -6.69
CA PHE A 462 -8.41 -16.32 -7.42
C PHE A 462 -8.90 -16.22 -8.86
N CYS A 463 -8.00 -16.42 -9.82
CA CYS A 463 -8.34 -16.48 -11.24
C CYS A 463 -7.71 -17.72 -11.88
N VAL A 464 -8.47 -18.38 -12.75
CA VAL A 464 -8.00 -19.47 -13.61
C VAL A 464 -8.38 -19.18 -15.06
N HIS A 465 -7.41 -19.35 -15.95
CA HIS A 465 -7.53 -19.25 -17.40
C HIS A 465 -7.52 -20.68 -17.95
N LEU A 466 -8.60 -21.04 -18.64
CA LEU A 466 -8.81 -22.37 -19.20
C LEU A 466 -8.35 -22.41 -20.68
N PRO A 467 -8.01 -23.60 -21.21
CA PRO A 467 -7.57 -23.74 -22.60
C PRO A 467 -8.64 -23.37 -23.65
N ASP A 468 -9.92 -23.34 -23.27
CA ASP A 468 -11.03 -22.94 -24.14
C ASP A 468 -11.15 -21.41 -24.30
N GLY A 469 -10.23 -20.65 -23.69
CA GLY A 469 -10.23 -19.19 -23.64
C GLY A 469 -11.17 -18.62 -22.57
N SER A 470 -11.91 -19.46 -21.86
CA SER A 470 -12.75 -19.00 -20.75
C SER A 470 -11.92 -18.78 -19.49
N ARG A 471 -12.30 -17.77 -18.73
CA ARG A 471 -11.61 -17.40 -17.49
C ARG A 471 -12.62 -17.40 -16.37
N LEU A 472 -12.27 -18.05 -15.26
CA LEU A 472 -13.10 -18.12 -14.07
C LEU A 472 -12.39 -17.39 -12.93
N PHE A 473 -13.12 -16.56 -12.19
CA PHE A 473 -12.57 -15.82 -11.07
C PHE A 473 -13.50 -15.83 -9.86
N THR A 474 -12.95 -15.57 -8.67
CA THR A 474 -13.74 -15.31 -7.46
C THR A 474 -13.07 -14.28 -6.57
N ARG A 475 -13.91 -13.48 -5.89
CA ARG A 475 -13.51 -12.50 -4.86
C ARG A 475 -13.86 -12.98 -3.45
N SER A 476 -14.63 -14.07 -3.33
CA SER A 476 -15.06 -14.59 -2.04
C SER A 476 -13.95 -15.44 -1.42
N MET A 477 -12.98 -14.76 -0.79
CA MET A 477 -11.79 -15.42 -0.23
C MET A 477 -11.91 -15.70 1.28
N ARG A 478 -13.11 -15.60 1.87
CA ARG A 478 -13.33 -15.98 3.28
C ARG A 478 -13.17 -17.50 3.40
N ASN A 479 -12.14 -17.95 4.13
CA ASN A 479 -11.76 -19.37 4.29
C ASN A 479 -11.35 -20.10 2.99
N PHE A 480 -10.80 -19.38 2.00
CA PHE A 480 -10.38 -20.00 0.74
C PHE A 480 -9.24 -21.04 0.94
N PRO A 481 -9.35 -22.26 0.36
CA PRO A 481 -8.31 -23.27 0.46
C PRO A 481 -7.08 -22.87 -0.35
N LEU A 482 -5.90 -22.78 0.29
CA LEU A 482 -4.68 -22.39 -0.39
C LEU A 482 -4.38 -23.32 -1.58
N GLN A 483 -4.53 -24.64 -1.42
CA GLN A 483 -4.24 -25.60 -2.49
C GLN A 483 -5.40 -25.83 -3.47
N PHE A 484 -6.45 -25.00 -3.49
CA PHE A 484 -7.67 -25.24 -4.29
C PHE A 484 -7.38 -25.61 -5.75
N ALA A 485 -6.60 -24.81 -6.47
CA ALA A 485 -6.28 -25.08 -7.87
C ALA A 485 -5.54 -26.41 -8.06
N ARG A 486 -4.64 -26.75 -7.12
CA ARG A 486 -3.88 -28.01 -7.15
C ARG A 486 -4.78 -29.20 -6.81
N GLU A 487 -5.69 -29.06 -5.86
CA GLU A 487 -6.70 -30.07 -5.51
C GLU A 487 -7.59 -30.40 -6.72
N VAL A 488 -8.04 -29.38 -7.45
CA VAL A 488 -8.82 -29.58 -8.68
C VAL A 488 -7.96 -30.27 -9.74
N LEU A 489 -6.76 -29.77 -10.04
CA LEU A 489 -5.89 -30.31 -11.10
C LEU A 489 -5.37 -31.71 -10.80
N ALA A 490 -5.11 -32.05 -9.54
CA ALA A 490 -4.65 -33.36 -9.10
C ALA A 490 -5.74 -34.43 -9.12
N SER A 491 -7.00 -34.03 -9.26
CA SER A 491 -8.12 -34.98 -9.28
C SER A 491 -7.98 -36.04 -10.38
N LYS A 492 -8.49 -37.23 -10.08
CA LYS A 492 -8.54 -38.38 -11.00
C LYS A 492 -8.97 -38.09 -12.45
N PRO A 493 -9.97 -37.23 -12.74
CA PRO A 493 -10.36 -36.94 -14.12
C PRO A 493 -9.34 -36.08 -14.91
N LEU A 494 -8.32 -35.52 -14.26
CA LEU A 494 -7.36 -34.59 -14.88
C LEU A 494 -5.94 -35.17 -14.91
N LEU A 495 -5.23 -35.19 -13.77
CA LEU A 495 -3.84 -35.64 -13.68
C LEU A 495 -3.65 -36.92 -12.86
N ASP A 496 -4.67 -37.35 -12.12
CA ASP A 496 -4.67 -38.56 -11.28
C ASP A 496 -3.43 -38.62 -10.35
N CYS A 497 -3.20 -37.54 -9.60
CA CYS A 497 -2.07 -37.38 -8.69
C CYS A 497 -2.48 -36.74 -7.35
N GLU A 498 -3.50 -37.31 -6.71
CA GLU A 498 -4.08 -36.82 -5.45
C GLU A 498 -3.05 -36.73 -4.31
N GLU A 499 -2.00 -37.55 -4.35
CA GLU A 499 -0.87 -37.50 -3.41
C GLU A 499 -0.01 -36.24 -3.54
N LYS A 500 -0.12 -35.49 -4.64
CA LYS A 500 0.66 -34.28 -4.91
C LYS A 500 -0.08 -32.97 -4.60
N VAL A 501 -1.21 -33.04 -3.89
CA VAL A 501 -2.00 -31.84 -3.53
C VAL A 501 -1.24 -30.92 -2.57
N ASP A 502 -0.55 -31.47 -1.57
CA ASP A 502 0.41 -30.70 -0.76
C ASP A 502 1.80 -30.75 -1.40
N TRP A 503 2.40 -29.58 -1.65
CA TRP A 503 3.72 -29.52 -2.27
C TRP A 503 4.82 -30.01 -1.33
N ARG A 504 4.58 -29.96 -0.02
CA ARG A 504 5.54 -30.40 1.00
C ARG A 504 5.73 -31.92 0.99
N GLU A 505 4.71 -32.64 0.56
CA GLU A 505 4.72 -34.11 0.51
C GLU A 505 5.29 -34.64 -0.80
N CYS A 506 5.44 -33.79 -1.82
CA CYS A 506 5.98 -34.14 -3.14
C CYS A 506 7.29 -33.41 -3.48
N GLU A 507 8.08 -33.03 -2.48
CA GLU A 507 9.40 -32.42 -2.69
C GLU A 507 10.41 -33.47 -3.21
N MET A 508 10.97 -33.20 -4.39
CA MET A 508 11.96 -34.07 -5.02
C MET A 508 13.38 -33.77 -4.51
N PRO A 509 14.32 -34.74 -4.58
CA PRO A 509 15.72 -34.48 -4.28
C PRO A 509 16.33 -33.43 -5.22
N ARG A 510 17.18 -32.53 -4.69
CA ARG A 510 17.82 -31.43 -5.44
C ARG A 510 18.48 -31.86 -6.76
N GLY A 511 19.12 -33.03 -6.80
CA GLY A 511 19.76 -33.53 -8.03
C GLY A 511 18.77 -33.88 -9.15
N GLN A 512 17.59 -34.39 -8.81
CA GLN A 512 16.53 -34.67 -9.78
C GLN A 512 15.84 -33.38 -10.24
N GLN A 513 15.61 -32.43 -9.33
CA GLN A 513 15.08 -31.11 -9.66
C GLN A 513 15.98 -30.38 -10.66
N ALA A 514 17.30 -30.33 -10.41
CA ALA A 514 18.25 -29.67 -11.30
C ALA A 514 18.29 -30.31 -12.70
N ALA A 515 18.21 -31.64 -12.79
CA ALA A 515 18.17 -32.36 -14.07
C ALA A 515 16.89 -32.03 -14.87
N LEU A 516 15.73 -31.98 -14.19
CA LEU A 516 14.46 -31.61 -14.81
C LEU A 516 14.44 -30.15 -15.26
N VAL A 517 14.92 -29.23 -14.43
CA VAL A 517 15.03 -27.80 -14.76
C VAL A 517 15.93 -27.60 -15.98
N LYS A 518 17.09 -28.26 -16.03
CA LYS A 518 17.99 -28.19 -17.18
C LYS A 518 17.35 -28.72 -18.46
N LYS A 519 16.66 -29.87 -18.38
CA LYS A 519 15.92 -30.44 -19.51
C LYS A 519 14.82 -29.49 -20.00
N LEU A 520 14.02 -28.94 -19.08
CA LEU A 520 12.96 -27.98 -19.42
C LEU A 520 13.54 -26.70 -20.03
N ALA A 521 14.67 -26.21 -19.52
CA ALA A 521 15.33 -25.01 -20.05
C ALA A 521 15.80 -25.24 -21.50
N GLU A 522 16.46 -26.35 -21.79
CA GLU A 522 16.90 -26.72 -23.14
C GLU A 522 15.74 -26.87 -24.12
N GLU A 523 14.64 -27.49 -23.68
CA GLU A 523 13.46 -27.70 -24.51
C GLU A 523 12.65 -26.40 -24.69
N PHE A 524 12.59 -25.54 -23.68
CA PHE A 524 11.84 -24.27 -23.71
C PHE A 524 12.56 -23.19 -24.53
N LYS A 525 13.89 -23.23 -24.64
CA LYS A 525 14.68 -22.31 -25.47
C LYS A 525 14.16 -22.18 -26.90
N LYS A 526 13.64 -23.27 -27.49
CA LYS A 526 13.09 -23.28 -28.87
C LYS A 526 11.81 -22.44 -29.05
N PHE A 527 11.16 -22.06 -27.94
CA PHE A 527 9.89 -21.36 -27.94
C PHE A 527 9.99 -19.96 -27.29
N LYS A 528 11.13 -19.62 -26.69
CA LYS A 528 11.40 -18.29 -26.11
C LYS A 528 11.84 -17.35 -27.22
N ASN A 529 10.97 -16.42 -27.62
CA ASN A 529 11.25 -15.43 -28.67
C ASN A 529 11.45 -13.99 -28.11
N PHE A 530 11.70 -13.84 -26.82
CA PHE A 530 11.76 -12.54 -26.15
C PHE A 530 12.71 -12.56 -24.95
N GLY A 531 13.50 -11.51 -24.75
CA GLY A 531 14.37 -11.36 -23.58
C GLY A 531 15.75 -12.00 -23.69
N ASP A 532 16.33 -12.06 -24.89
CA ASP A 532 17.77 -12.20 -25.05
C ASP A 532 18.32 -10.79 -25.26
N SER A 533 19.03 -10.27 -24.26
CA SER A 533 20.00 -9.22 -24.49
C SER A 533 21.18 -9.86 -25.21
N ASP A 534 21.55 -9.30 -26.35
CA ASP A 534 22.74 -9.66 -27.11
C ASP A 534 23.99 -9.54 -26.22
N ASP A 535 24.38 -10.63 -25.55
CA ASP A 535 25.70 -10.84 -24.93
C ASP A 535 26.39 -12.06 -25.55
N GLU A 536 26.09 -12.36 -26.82
CA GLU A 536 26.97 -13.12 -27.70
C GLU A 536 27.59 -12.13 -28.69
N ASP A 537 28.62 -11.39 -28.25
CA ASP A 537 29.73 -10.92 -29.09
C ASP A 537 30.72 -10.07 -28.27
N SER A 538 31.66 -10.72 -27.60
CA SER A 538 33.05 -10.25 -27.52
C SER A 538 33.93 -11.32 -26.89
N ASP A 539 34.85 -11.82 -27.73
CA ASP A 539 35.91 -12.82 -27.50
C ASP A 539 36.68 -12.73 -26.17
#